data_AF-A0A1B2EA72-F1
#
_entry.id   AF-A0A1B2EA72-F1
#
_cell.length_a   1.000
_cell.length_b   1.000
_cell.length_c   1.000
_cell.angle_alpha   90.00
_cell.angle_beta   90.00
_cell.angle_gamma   90.00
#
_symmetry.space_group_name_H-M   'P 1'
#
loop_
_entity.id
_entity.type
_entity.pdbx_description
1 polymer ?
#
loop_
_entity_poly.entity_id
_entity_poly.type
_entity_poly.pdbx_seq_one_letter_code
_entity_poly.pdbx_strand_id
1 'polypeptide(L)' 'MAAELLINAMTDTALLVLDAQGNIASWNRGAEEIFGWSAGDALGRSAAILYLQDGNDTRGFDRDL' A
#
# COMPACT_ATOMS: atom_id res chain seq x y z
N MET A 1 3.97 12.81 -13.29
CA MET A 1 2.70 13.40 -12.78
C MET A 1 1.43 12.70 -13.28
N ALA A 2 1.47 11.62 -14.08
CA ALA A 2 0.26 10.89 -14.46
C ALA A 2 -0.12 9.78 -13.45
N ALA A 3 0.87 9.14 -12.83
CA ALA A 3 0.64 8.03 -11.89
C ALA A 3 -0.07 8.50 -10.60
N GLU A 4 0.31 9.64 -10.03
CA GLU A 4 -0.30 10.18 -8.80
C GLU A 4 -1.80 10.48 -8.95
N LEU A 5 -2.23 10.92 -10.14
CA LEU A 5 -3.63 11.17 -10.43
C LEU A 5 -4.47 9.90 -10.37
N LEU A 6 -3.96 8.79 -10.92
CA LEU A 6 -4.65 7.50 -10.88
C LEU A 6 -4.70 6.92 -9.47
N ILE A 7 -3.58 7.02 -8.75
CA ILE A 7 -3.46 6.53 -7.37
C ILE A 7 -4.48 7.22 -6.46
N ASN A 8 -4.64 8.54 -6.60
CA ASN A 8 -5.55 9.31 -5.77
C ASN A 8 -7.01 9.28 -6.24
N ALA A 9 -7.29 8.92 -7.50
CA ALA A 9 -8.64 8.87 -8.03
C ALA A 9 -9.48 7.69 -7.50
N MET A 10 -8.84 6.60 -7.09
CA MET A 10 -9.51 5.43 -6.53
C MET A 10 -9.45 5.48 -5.00
N THR A 11 -10.57 5.71 -4.34
CA THR A 11 -10.67 5.75 -2.88
C THR A 11 -11.10 4.41 -2.28
N ASP A 12 -11.84 3.59 -3.03
CA ASP A 12 -12.38 2.31 -2.54
C ASP A 12 -11.37 1.15 -2.66
N THR A 13 -10.13 1.46 -3.04
CA THR A 13 -9.05 0.47 -3.25
C THR A 13 -7.75 1.03 -2.71
N ALA A 14 -7.01 0.18 -2.00
CA ALA A 14 -5.68 0.52 -1.53
C ALA A 14 -4.69 0.48 -2.70
N LEU A 15 -4.19 1.65 -3.08
CA LEU A 15 -3.12 1.80 -4.05
C LEU A 15 -1.90 2.41 -3.37
N LEU A 16 -0.76 1.78 -3.60
CA LEU A 16 0.53 2.24 -3.13
C LEU A 16 1.60 2.01 -4.19
N VAL A 17 2.66 2.80 -4.12
CA VAL A 17 3.84 2.66 -4.98
C VAL A 17 5.03 2.36 -4.09
N LEU A 18 5.91 1.48 -4.56
CA LEU A 18 7.17 1.18 -3.90
C LEU A 18 8.34 1.86 -4.62
N ASP A 19 9.33 2.30 -3.86
CA ASP A 19 10.64 2.63 -4.40
C ASP A 19 11.42 1.35 -4.76
N ALA A 20 12.61 1.51 -5.33
CA ALA A 20 13.47 0.40 -5.74
C ALA A 20 14.01 -0.43 -4.54
N GLN A 21 13.88 0.07 -3.32
CA GLN A 21 14.25 -0.62 -2.08
C GLN A 21 13.04 -1.31 -1.43
N GLY A 22 11.84 -1.17 -2.01
CA GLY A 22 10.60 -1.75 -1.47
C GLY A 22 9.96 -0.92 -0.36
N ASN A 23 10.33 0.36 -0.21
CA ASN A 23 9.67 1.27 0.73
C ASN A 23 8.48 1.96 0.07
N ILE A 24 7.47 2.29 0.87
CA ILE A 24 6.25 2.95 0.42
C ILE A 24 6.60 4.39 -0.02
N ALA A 25 6.49 4.64 -1.32
CA ALA A 25 6.71 5.93 -1.96
C ALA A 25 5.40 6.70 -2.22
N SER A 26 4.26 6.00 -2.26
CA SER A 26 2.94 6.62 -2.37
C SER A 26 1.92 5.82 -1.58
N TRP A 27 0.93 6.51 -1.02
CA TRP A 27 -0.11 5.96 -0.18
C TRP A 27 -1.40 6.75 -0.41
N ASN A 28 -2.40 6.14 -1.03
CA ASN A 28 -3.67 6.81 -1.29
C ASN A 28 -4.63 6.72 -0.11
N ARG A 29 -5.74 7.46 -0.19
CA ARG A 29 -6.81 7.43 0.82
C ARG A 29 -7.39 6.03 1.05
N GLY A 30 -7.54 5.23 -0.01
CA GLY A 30 -8.02 3.85 0.13
C GLY A 30 -7.08 2.98 0.97
N ALA A 31 -5.77 3.20 0.85
CA ALA A 31 -4.78 2.51 1.66
C ALA A 31 -4.83 2.95 3.12
N GLU A 32 -5.11 4.23 3.40
CA GLU A 32 -5.36 4.70 4.76
C GLU A 32 -6.58 4.02 5.40
N GLU A 33 -7.68 3.91 4.64
CA GLU A 33 -8.92 3.32 5.12
C GLU A 33 -8.81 1.79 5.30
N ILE A 34 -8.12 1.10 4.40
CA ILE A 34 -7.99 -0.37 4.42
C ILE A 34 -6.96 -0.84 5.45
N PHE A 35 -5.79 -0.20 5.54
CA PHE A 35 -4.72 -0.62 6.44
C PHE A 35 -4.68 0.14 7.77
N GLY A 36 -5.45 1.23 7.89
CA GLY A 36 -5.60 1.99 9.14
C GLY A 36 -4.43 2.91 9.48
N TRP A 37 -3.52 3.18 8.54
CA TRP A 37 -2.39 4.09 8.73
C TRP A 37 -2.52 5.33 7.87
N SER A 38 -2.19 6.48 8.44
CA SER A 38 -2.08 7.71 7.65
C SER A 38 -0.92 7.61 6.67
N ALA A 39 -0.97 8.37 5.57
CA ALA A 39 0.16 8.49 4.65
C ALA A 39 1.43 8.96 5.37
N GLY A 40 1.32 9.85 6.36
CA GLY A 40 2.45 10.30 7.17
C GLY A 40 3.10 9.18 7.98
N ASP A 41 2.32 8.19 8.41
CA ASP A 41 2.84 7.01 9.10
C ASP A 41 3.42 5.99 8.12
N ALA A 42 2.83 5.82 6.93
CA ALA A 42 3.17 4.77 5.98
C ALA A 42 4.39 5.12 5.09
N LEU A 43 4.49 6.37 4.62
CA LEU A 43 5.51 6.78 3.67
C LEU A 43 6.93 6.56 4.22
N GLY A 44 7.81 6.00 3.38
CA GLY A 44 9.18 5.65 3.74
C GLY A 44 9.35 4.37 4.55
N ARG A 45 8.27 3.73 5.01
CA ARG A 45 8.36 2.40 5.65
C ARG A 45 8.51 1.30 4.61
N SER A 46 9.18 0.21 4.99
CA SER A 46 9.23 -1.01 4.19
C SER A 46 7.83 -1.61 4.06
N ALA A 47 7.41 -1.92 2.83
CA ALA A 47 6.11 -2.55 2.58
C ALA A 47 6.00 -3.99 3.11
N ALA A 48 7.12 -4.58 3.56
CA ALA A 48 7.13 -5.87 4.25
C ALA A 48 6.17 -5.92 5.44
N ILE A 49 5.94 -4.78 6.10
CA ILE A 49 5.04 -4.66 7.24
C ILE A 49 3.58 -5.01 6.90
N LEU A 50 3.16 -4.85 5.63
CA LEU A 50 1.81 -5.20 5.18
C LEU A 50 1.59 -6.72 5.16
N TYR A 51 2.66 -7.51 4.99
CA TYR A 51 2.61 -8.97 5.02
C TYR A 51 2.75 -9.54 6.43
N LEU A 52 3.20 -8.74 7.39
CA LEU A 52 3.37 -9.17 8.78
C LEU A 52 2.09 -9.05 9.62
N GLN A 53 1.00 -8.51 9.07
CA GLN A 53 -0.31 -8.52 9.73
C GLN A 53 -0.98 -9.90 9.73
N ASP A 54 -0.41 -10.90 9.04
CA ASP A 54 -1.01 -12.22 8.97
C ASP A 54 -0.52 -13.15 10.09
N GLY A 55 -1.27 -13.17 11.18
CA GLY A 55 -1.29 -14.29 12.12
C GLY A 55 -2.43 -15.29 11.87
N ASN A 56 -3.33 -15.06 10.90
CA ASN A 56 -4.44 -15.94 10.50
C ASN A 56 -5.32 -15.33 9.38
N ASP A 57 -4.92 -15.44 8.11
CA ASP A 57 -5.71 -15.73 6.91
C ASP A 57 -4.79 -15.58 5.69
N THR A 58 -4.16 -16.69 5.28
CA THR A 58 -3.42 -16.85 4.03
C THR A 58 -4.33 -16.56 2.81
N ARG A 59 -4.46 -15.27 2.48
CA ARG A 59 -4.79 -14.77 1.16
C ARG A 59 -3.80 -13.66 0.80
N GLY A 60 -2.51 -13.95 0.98
CA GLY A 60 -1.47 -13.17 0.33
C GLY A 60 -1.76 -13.17 -1.17
N PHE A 61 -1.71 -11.98 -1.79
CA PHE A 61 -1.81 -11.82 -3.24
C PHE A 61 -0.88 -12.83 -3.91
N ASP A 62 -1.47 -13.87 -4.49
CA ASP A 62 -0.77 -14.98 -5.11
C ASP A 62 0.13 -14.39 -6.20
N ARG A 63 1.44 -14.53 -6.02
CA ARG A 63 2.44 -14.02 -6.97
C ARG A 63 2.54 -14.98 -8.14
N ASP A 64 1.48 -15.07 -8.93
CA ASP A 64 1.46 -15.78 -10.21
C ASP A 64 0.93 -14.85 -11.32
N LEU A 65 1.62 -13.72 -11.53
CA LEU A 65 1.59 -12.94 -12.77
C LEU A 65 3.02 -12.69 -13.26
#